data_AF-A0A7C6RTM6-F1
#
_entry.id   AF-A0A7C6RTM6-F1
#
_cell.length_a   1.000
_cell.length_b   1.000
_cell.length_c   1.000
_cell.angle_alpha   90.00
_cell.angle_beta   90.00
_cell.angle_gamma   90.00
#
_symmetry.space_group_name_H-M   'P 1'
#
loop_
_entity.id
_entity.type
_entity.pdbx_description
1 polymer ?
#
loop_
_entity_poly.entity_id
_entity_poly.type
_entity_poly.pdbx_seq_one_letter_code
_entity_poly.pdbx_strand_id
1 'polypeptide(L)'
;MSWGRILLVALVLTAALAAVHVQQKGDEQVLQAGIELTQDQAKFTFSLTNVFDTAAHLVFSSGQQFELVVKDAEGTEVYRFSDGRLFTMALIYEELPPGASLTWSDVWDLKDKDGRPVAPGRFQAEITVLARVMDGPLDSEQLSTSVEFEL
;
A
#
# COMPACT_ATOMS: atom_id res chain seq x y z
N MET A 1 35.91 -14.61 -52.58
CA MET A 1 36.65 -14.73 -51.31
C MET A 1 35.66 -14.53 -50.18
N SER A 2 35.31 -15.63 -49.51
CA SER A 2 34.63 -15.64 -48.21
C SER A 2 35.48 -14.90 -47.18
N TRP A 3 34.84 -14.19 -46.24
CA TRP A 3 35.17 -13.91 -44.82
C TRP A 3 34.01 -13.02 -44.31
N GLY A 4 33.35 -13.17 -43.17
CA GLY A 4 33.30 -14.12 -42.08
C GLY A 4 32.10 -13.68 -41.22
N ARG A 5 31.36 -14.62 -40.62
CA ARG A 5 30.26 -14.34 -39.69
C ARG A 5 30.84 -13.70 -38.42
N ILE A 6 30.17 -12.71 -37.84
CA ILE A 6 29.85 -12.65 -36.41
C ILE A 6 28.60 -11.77 -36.28
N LEU A 7 27.50 -12.42 -35.89
CA LEU A 7 26.35 -11.79 -35.27
C LEU A 7 26.79 -11.30 -33.89
N LEU A 8 26.56 -10.02 -33.59
CA LEU A 8 26.46 -9.54 -32.21
C LEU A 8 25.09 -8.90 -32.08
N VAL A 9 24.11 -9.75 -31.77
CA VAL A 9 22.86 -9.31 -31.16
C VAL A 9 23.21 -9.00 -29.71
N ALA A 10 23.47 -7.73 -29.42
CA ALA A 10 23.44 -7.25 -28.05
C ALA A 10 21.97 -7.07 -27.67
N LEU A 11 21.33 -8.16 -27.25
CA LEU A 11 20.05 -8.11 -26.56
C LEU A 11 20.32 -7.58 -25.16
N VAL A 12 20.37 -6.26 -25.01
CA VAL A 12 20.31 -5.64 -23.69
C VAL A 12 18.86 -5.76 -23.23
N LEU A 13 18.54 -6.90 -22.59
CA LEU A 13 17.34 -7.05 -21.77
C LEU A 13 17.55 -6.20 -20.51
N THR A 14 17.37 -4.88 -20.62
CA THR A 14 16.97 -4.11 -19.46
C THR A 14 15.53 -4.51 -19.16
N ALA A 15 15.37 -5.48 -18.26
CA ALA A 15 14.15 -5.54 -17.47
C ALA A 15 14.16 -4.26 -16.61
N ALA A 16 13.61 -3.18 -17.15
CA ALA A 16 13.10 -2.13 -16.31
C ALA A 16 12.03 -2.83 -15.46
N LEU A 17 12.34 -3.08 -14.18
CA LEU A 17 11.31 -3.33 -13.18
C LEU A 17 10.41 -2.10 -13.29
N ALA A 18 9.28 -2.25 -14.00
CA ALA A 18 8.26 -1.24 -13.96
C ALA A 18 7.74 -1.30 -12.53
N ALA A 19 8.25 -0.43 -11.65
CA ALA A 19 7.47 0.02 -10.53
C ALA A 19 6.23 0.63 -11.18
N VAL A 20 5.16 -0.16 -11.28
CA VAL A 20 3.88 0.32 -11.79
C VAL A 20 3.41 1.31 -10.74
N HIS A 21 3.80 2.58 -10.94
CA HIS A 21 3.20 3.69 -10.24
C HIS A 21 1.81 3.83 -10.84
N VAL A 22 0.85 3.12 -10.28
CA VAL A 22 -0.56 3.41 -10.51
C VAL A 22 -0.83 4.75 -9.83
N GLN A 23 -0.52 5.84 -10.54
CA GLN A 23 -0.88 7.19 -10.12
C GLN A 23 -2.29 7.46 -10.60
N GLN A 24 -3.27 7.23 -9.73
CA GLN A 24 -4.63 7.72 -9.94
C GLN A 24 -4.60 9.25 -9.84
N LYS A 25 -4.81 9.93 -10.96
CA LYS A 25 -4.81 11.39 -11.06
C LYS A 25 -6.15 11.95 -10.56
N GLY A 26 -6.14 12.50 -9.35
CA GLY A 26 -7.20 13.35 -8.80
C GLY A 26 -6.56 14.35 -7.82
N ASP A 27 -7.04 15.59 -7.80
CA ASP A 27 -6.58 16.65 -6.90
C ASP A 27 -6.42 16.14 -5.45
N GLU A 28 -5.41 16.65 -4.73
CA GLU A 28 -5.37 16.67 -3.25
C GLU A 28 -5.78 15.37 -2.51
N GLN A 29 -5.37 14.20 -2.99
CA GLN A 29 -5.65 12.95 -2.27
C GLN A 29 -4.94 12.93 -0.91
N VAL A 30 -5.74 12.91 0.15
CA VAL A 30 -5.34 12.87 1.56
C VAL A 30 -4.65 11.55 1.92
N LEU A 31 -5.15 10.40 1.49
CA LEU A 31 -4.51 9.10 1.69
C LEU A 31 -4.04 8.51 0.36
N GLN A 32 -2.74 8.34 0.21
CA GLN A 32 -2.12 7.78 -0.99
C GLN A 32 -1.47 6.45 -0.67
N ALA A 33 -1.57 5.49 -1.58
CA ALA A 33 -0.96 4.18 -1.43
C ALA A 33 -0.20 3.78 -2.70
N GLY A 34 0.87 3.01 -2.52
CA GLY A 34 1.67 2.43 -3.57
C GLY A 34 2.06 1.00 -3.22
N ILE A 35 2.40 0.23 -4.25
CA ILE A 35 2.82 -1.17 -4.13
C ILE A 35 4.09 -1.40 -4.93
N GLU A 36 5.04 -2.12 -4.33
CA GLU A 36 6.23 -2.64 -4.98
C GLU A 36 6.13 -4.17 -5.01
N LEU A 37 6.05 -4.74 -6.21
CA LEU A 37 5.96 -6.19 -6.43
C LEU A 37 7.33 -6.78 -6.73
N THR A 38 7.57 -7.96 -6.18
CA THR A 38 8.70 -8.83 -6.52
C THR A 38 8.19 -10.26 -6.70
N GLN A 39 9.09 -11.21 -6.98
CA GLN A 39 8.70 -12.63 -7.16
C GLN A 39 8.10 -13.26 -5.89
N ASP A 40 8.50 -12.80 -4.71
CA ASP A 40 8.18 -13.48 -3.43
C ASP A 40 7.41 -12.60 -2.44
N GLN A 41 7.18 -11.32 -2.77
CA GLN A 41 6.54 -10.37 -1.85
C GLN A 41 5.89 -9.19 -2.57
N ALA A 42 4.85 -8.66 -1.94
CA ALA A 42 4.24 -7.36 -2.23
C ALA A 42 4.48 -6.41 -1.04
N LYS A 43 5.16 -5.29 -1.28
CA LYS A 43 5.38 -4.25 -0.28
C LYS A 43 4.41 -3.09 -0.52
N PHE A 44 3.54 -2.83 0.45
CA PHE A 44 2.62 -1.72 0.45
C PHE A 44 3.23 -0.55 1.21
N THR A 45 3.14 0.65 0.66
CA THR A 45 3.50 1.91 1.33
C THR A 45 2.35 2.88 1.18
N PHE A 46 1.92 3.54 2.25
CA PHE A 46 0.84 4.50 2.19
C PHE A 46 1.04 5.64 3.17
N SER A 47 0.50 6.80 2.80
CA SER A 47 0.75 8.06 3.48
C SER A 47 -0.54 8.88 3.60
N LEU A 48 -0.88 9.25 4.83
CA LEU A 48 -1.94 10.19 5.15
C LEU A 48 -1.33 11.59 5.24
N THR A 49 -1.68 12.47 4.32
CA THR A 49 -1.19 13.83 4.22
C THR A 49 -2.32 14.81 4.51
N ASN A 50 -2.06 15.76 5.41
CA ASN A 50 -2.98 16.88 5.60
C ASN A 50 -2.76 17.91 4.49
N VAL A 51 -3.64 17.91 3.49
CA VAL A 51 -3.61 18.84 2.34
C VAL A 51 -4.25 20.20 2.63
N PHE A 52 -4.78 20.39 3.83
CA PHE A 52 -5.48 21.60 4.25
C PHE A 52 -4.54 22.57 4.98
N ASP A 53 -5.02 23.80 5.22
CA ASP A 53 -4.28 24.89 5.86
C ASP A 53 -4.41 24.91 7.39
N THR A 54 -5.17 23.98 7.97
CA THR A 54 -5.39 23.83 9.42
C THR A 54 -4.96 22.45 9.89
N ALA A 55 -4.45 22.36 11.13
CA ALA A 55 -4.02 21.10 11.72
C ALA A 55 -5.21 20.16 11.96
N ALA A 56 -4.98 18.85 11.77
CA ALA A 56 -5.93 17.82 12.14
C ALA A 56 -5.44 17.07 13.39
N HIS A 57 -6.36 16.76 14.29
CA HIS A 57 -6.05 16.01 15.51
C HIS A 57 -6.62 14.61 15.41
N LEU A 58 -5.75 13.62 15.40
CA LEU A 58 -6.08 12.21 15.21
C LEU A 58 -5.90 11.46 16.54
N VAL A 59 -6.79 10.51 16.79
CA VAL A 59 -6.66 9.59 17.92
C VAL A 59 -6.75 8.15 17.43
N PHE A 60 -5.74 7.36 17.77
CA PHE A 60 -5.75 5.92 17.58
C PHE A 60 -6.09 5.24 18.91
N SER A 61 -6.95 4.22 18.85
CA SER A 61 -7.43 3.51 20.03
C SER A 61 -6.41 2.50 20.59
N SER A 62 -5.37 2.19 19.81
CA SER A 62 -4.34 1.21 20.15
C SER A 62 -3.07 1.44 19.33
N GLY A 63 -2.05 0.61 19.55
CA GLY A 63 -0.87 0.51 18.67
C GLY A 63 -1.19 0.04 17.25
N GLN A 64 -2.40 -0.45 16.98
CA GLN A 64 -2.86 -0.70 15.60
C GLN A 64 -3.32 0.61 14.97
N GLN A 65 -2.45 1.19 14.14
CA GLN A 65 -2.73 2.48 13.49
C GLN A 65 -3.41 2.33 12.12
N PHE A 66 -3.34 1.16 11.50
CA PHE A 66 -3.97 0.87 10.22
C PHE A 66 -4.44 -0.59 10.12
N GLU A 67 -5.23 -0.85 9.10
CA GLU A 67 -5.51 -2.19 8.60
C GLU A 67 -5.20 -2.24 7.10
N LEU A 68 -4.61 -3.35 6.66
CA LEU A 68 -4.43 -3.68 5.25
C LEU A 68 -5.07 -5.05 5.04
N VAL A 69 -6.00 -5.13 4.08
CA VAL A 69 -6.68 -6.35 3.69
C VAL A 69 -6.45 -6.58 2.20
N VAL A 70 -6.00 -7.76 1.81
CA VAL A 70 -5.88 -8.13 0.38
C VAL A 70 -6.94 -9.17 0.05
N LYS A 71 -7.65 -8.92 -1.05
CA LYS A 71 -8.66 -9.81 -1.61
C LYS A 71 -8.28 -10.26 -3.02
N ASP A 72 -8.64 -11.49 -3.37
CA ASP A 72 -8.53 -12.00 -4.75
C ASP A 72 -9.67 -11.47 -5.65
N ALA A 73 -9.68 -11.91 -6.91
CA ALA A 73 -10.65 -11.49 -7.91
C ALA A 73 -12.10 -11.88 -7.57
N GLU A 74 -12.28 -12.92 -6.74
CA GLU A 74 -13.56 -13.39 -6.24
C GLU A 74 -14.02 -12.61 -4.99
N GLY A 75 -13.17 -11.72 -4.47
CA GLY A 75 -13.40 -10.95 -3.25
C GLY A 75 -13.06 -11.71 -1.97
N THR A 76 -12.38 -12.86 -2.07
CA THR A 76 -11.93 -13.66 -0.93
C THR A 76 -10.74 -12.99 -0.27
N GLU A 77 -10.81 -12.78 1.03
CA GLU A 77 -9.68 -12.26 1.81
C GLU A 77 -8.57 -13.30 1.93
N VAL A 78 -7.42 -12.99 1.33
CA VAL A 78 -6.22 -13.84 1.36
C VAL A 78 -5.19 -13.36 2.38
N TYR A 79 -5.22 -12.08 2.74
CA TYR A 79 -4.31 -11.49 3.71
C TYR A 79 -4.99 -10.40 4.53
N ARG A 80 -4.61 -10.30 5.81
CA ARG A 80 -4.96 -9.22 6.71
C ARG A 80 -3.78 -8.91 7.61
N PHE A 81 -3.40 -7.64 7.68
CA PHE A 81 -2.29 -7.18 8.49
C PHE A 81 -2.43 -7.58 9.96
N SER A 82 -3.62 -7.41 10.54
CA SER A 82 -3.85 -7.71 11.95
C SER A 82 -3.86 -9.20 12.32
N ASP A 83 -3.92 -10.13 11.35
CA ASP A 83 -3.96 -11.57 11.64
C ASP A 83 -2.70 -12.01 12.39
N GLY A 84 -2.89 -12.60 13.58
CA GLY A 84 -1.81 -13.10 14.42
C GLY A 84 -0.93 -12.02 15.07
N ARG A 85 -1.22 -10.73 14.89
CA ARG A 85 -0.48 -9.62 15.51
C ARG A 85 -1.12 -9.20 16.83
N LEU A 86 -0.29 -8.80 17.79
CA LEU A 86 -0.72 -8.20 19.06
C LEU A 86 -0.39 -6.72 19.06
N PHE A 87 -1.33 -5.90 19.50
CA PHE A 87 -1.19 -4.45 19.57
C PHE A 87 -1.35 -3.97 21.01
N THR A 88 -0.60 -2.92 21.38
CA THR A 88 -0.70 -2.31 22.71
C THR A 88 -2.03 -1.57 22.85
N MET A 89 -2.70 -1.73 23.99
CA MET A 89 -3.95 -1.03 24.31
C MET A 89 -3.64 0.32 24.96
N ALA A 90 -3.12 1.25 24.17
CA ALA A 90 -2.86 2.62 24.59
C ALA A 90 -3.40 3.60 23.55
N LEU A 91 -4.05 4.67 24.02
CA LEU A 91 -4.45 5.77 23.16
C LEU A 91 -3.21 6.50 22.64
N ILE A 92 -3.18 6.76 21.34
CA ILE A 92 -2.14 7.54 20.69
C ILE A 92 -2.80 8.79 20.11
N TYR A 93 -2.25 9.95 20.46
CA TYR A 93 -2.71 11.25 19.98
C TYR A 93 -1.68 11.76 18.98
N GLU A 94 -2.12 12.08 17.78
CA GLU A 94 -1.28 12.64 16.73
C GLU A 94 -1.85 14.00 16.31
N GLU A 95 -1.00 15.00 16.28
CA GLU A 95 -1.28 16.25 15.57
C GLU A 95 -0.70 16.12 14.17
N LEU A 96 -1.51 16.39 13.15
CA LEU A 96 -1.08 16.41 11.75
C LEU A 96 -1.14 17.85 11.21
N PRO A 97 -0.02 18.60 11.26
CA PRO A 97 0.03 19.97 10.75
C PRO A 97 -0.24 20.08 9.25
N PRO A 98 -0.54 21.29 8.74
CA PRO A 98 -0.66 21.56 7.32
C PRO A 98 0.56 21.07 6.52
N GLY A 99 0.30 20.29 5.46
CA GLY A 99 1.32 19.73 4.58
C GLY A 99 2.16 18.59 5.18
N ALA A 100 1.93 18.21 6.44
CA ALA A 100 2.61 17.08 7.07
C ALA A 100 1.95 15.74 6.70
N SER A 101 2.73 14.66 6.83
CA SER A 101 2.30 13.31 6.50
C SER A 101 2.66 12.31 7.60
N LEU A 102 1.75 11.34 7.82
CA LEU A 102 2.04 10.09 8.50
C LEU A 102 2.21 9.00 7.44
N THR A 103 3.23 8.16 7.57
CA THR A 103 3.54 7.12 6.58
C THR A 103 3.69 5.76 7.24
N TRP A 104 3.17 4.74 6.58
CA TRP A 104 3.24 3.35 7.01
C TRP A 104 3.67 2.45 5.85
N SER A 105 4.11 1.24 6.20
CA SER A 105 4.40 0.19 5.24
C SER A 105 4.15 -1.19 5.82
N ASP A 106 3.77 -2.13 4.97
CA ASP A 106 3.66 -3.55 5.32
C ASP A 106 4.10 -4.43 4.13
N VAL A 107 4.60 -5.62 4.43
CA VAL A 107 5.07 -6.59 3.44
C VAL A 107 4.24 -7.86 3.56
N TRP A 108 3.59 -8.24 2.46
CA TRP A 108 2.90 -9.50 2.31
C TRP A 108 3.75 -10.48 1.52
N ASP A 109 3.92 -11.71 2.02
CA ASP A 109 4.76 -12.77 1.43
C ASP A 109 4.04 -13.61 0.36
N LEU A 110 2.95 -13.06 -0.20
CA LEU A 110 2.12 -13.67 -1.25
C LEU A 110 1.53 -15.03 -0.86
N LYS A 111 1.27 -15.24 0.44
CA LYS A 111 0.58 -16.43 0.93
C LYS A 111 -0.82 -16.13 1.42
N ASP A 112 -1.71 -17.09 1.21
CA ASP A 112 -3.05 -17.09 1.79
C ASP A 112 -2.99 -17.34 3.31
N LYS A 113 -4.18 -17.32 3.93
CA LYS A 113 -4.34 -17.53 5.38
C LYS A 113 -3.97 -18.94 5.86
N ASP A 114 -3.86 -19.91 4.96
CA ASP A 114 -3.38 -21.26 5.25
C ASP A 114 -1.85 -21.39 5.06
N GLY A 115 -1.16 -20.30 4.68
CA GLY A 115 0.27 -20.28 4.43
C GLY A 115 0.66 -20.89 3.09
N ARG A 116 -0.27 -20.98 2.12
CA ARG A 116 0.02 -21.46 0.76
C ARG A 116 0.23 -20.27 -0.18
N PRO A 117 1.11 -20.35 -1.18
CA PRO A 117 1.24 -19.30 -2.18
C PRO A 117 -0.09 -19.03 -2.89
N VAL A 118 -0.44 -17.76 -3.07
CA VAL A 118 -1.62 -17.40 -3.87
C VAL A 118 -1.39 -17.70 -5.35
N ALA A 119 -2.47 -17.98 -6.07
CA ALA A 119 -2.41 -18.14 -7.51
C ALA A 119 -2.18 -16.78 -8.21
N PRO A 120 -1.51 -16.76 -9.38
CA PRO A 120 -1.47 -15.56 -10.23
C PRO A 120 -2.87 -15.06 -10.56
N GLY A 121 -3.05 -13.74 -10.65
CA GLY A 121 -4.36 -13.15 -10.86
C GLY A 121 -4.48 -11.71 -10.37
N ARG A 122 -5.70 -11.18 -10.43
CA ARG A 122 -6.02 -9.83 -9.95
C ARG A 122 -6.29 -9.84 -8.45
N PHE A 123 -5.81 -8.80 -7.79
CA PHE A 123 -6.00 -8.57 -6.36
C PHE A 123 -6.39 -7.13 -6.10
N GLN A 124 -7.06 -6.92 -4.97
CA GLN A 124 -7.36 -5.61 -4.42
C GLN A 124 -6.85 -5.53 -2.99
N ALA A 125 -6.00 -4.55 -2.72
CA ALA A 125 -5.62 -4.16 -1.37
C ALA A 125 -6.52 -3.02 -0.90
N GLU A 126 -7.19 -3.21 0.22
CA GLU A 126 -7.94 -2.20 0.95
C GLU A 126 -7.11 -1.74 2.15
N ILE A 127 -6.87 -0.44 2.26
CA ILE A 127 -6.07 0.17 3.33
C ILE A 127 -6.96 1.14 4.09
N THR A 128 -6.97 1.03 5.41
CA THR A 128 -7.70 1.94 6.30
C THR A 128 -6.78 2.41 7.41
N VAL A 129 -6.64 3.73 7.57
CA VAL A 129 -6.02 4.35 8.75
C VAL A 129 -7.05 4.34 9.88
N LEU A 130 -6.75 3.68 10.99
CA LEU A 130 -7.68 3.46 12.11
C LEU A 130 -7.73 4.63 13.10
N ALA A 131 -7.53 5.84 12.57
CA ALA A 131 -7.67 7.06 13.34
C ALA A 131 -9.13 7.47 13.48
N ARG A 132 -9.47 8.06 14.61
CA ARG A 132 -10.63 8.95 14.72
C ARG A 132 -10.15 10.38 14.57
N VAL A 133 -10.77 11.14 13.67
CA VAL A 133 -10.58 12.60 13.60
C VAL A 133 -11.34 13.23 14.76
N MET A 134 -10.61 13.91 15.65
CA MET A 134 -11.19 14.63 16.78
C MET A 134 -11.57 16.06 16.42
N ASP A 135 -10.72 16.72 15.65
CA ASP A 135 -10.90 18.08 15.14
C ASP A 135 -10.05 18.28 13.89
N GLY A 136 -10.39 19.30 13.10
CA GLY A 136 -9.73 19.67 11.86
C GLY A 136 -10.49 19.23 10.60
N PRO A 137 -9.88 19.46 9.42
CA PRO A 137 -10.57 19.39 8.14
C PRO A 137 -10.62 17.99 7.50
N LEU A 138 -9.96 16.99 8.10
CA LEU A 138 -9.96 15.62 7.58
C LEU A 138 -11.31 14.94 7.82
N ASP A 139 -11.86 14.33 6.77
CA ASP A 139 -13.02 13.43 6.90
C ASP A 139 -12.56 11.98 7.13
N SER A 140 -13.32 11.24 7.92
CA SER A 140 -13.19 9.79 8.07
C SER A 140 -13.22 9.02 6.73
N GLU A 141 -13.97 9.50 5.73
CA GLU A 141 -14.02 8.88 4.40
C GLU A 141 -12.66 8.94 3.69
N GLN A 142 -11.83 9.92 4.03
CA GLN A 142 -10.49 10.11 3.46
C GLN A 142 -9.42 9.22 4.12
N LEU A 143 -9.79 8.46 5.16
CA LEU A 143 -8.89 7.55 5.87
C LEU A 143 -8.84 6.15 5.25
N SER A 144 -9.48 5.94 4.10
CA SER A 144 -9.41 4.66 3.37
C SER A 144 -9.04 4.87 1.91
N THR A 145 -8.31 3.90 1.36
CA THR A 145 -7.96 3.85 -0.06
C THR A 145 -7.85 2.41 -0.51
N SER A 146 -7.81 2.17 -1.82
CA SER A 146 -7.58 0.85 -2.38
C SER A 146 -6.58 0.88 -3.54
N VAL A 147 -5.86 -0.22 -3.70
CA VAL A 147 -4.90 -0.43 -4.79
C VAL A 147 -5.23 -1.76 -5.45
N GLU A 148 -5.48 -1.73 -6.75
CA GLU A 148 -5.61 -2.93 -7.57
C GLU A 148 -4.24 -3.29 -8.17
N PHE A 149 -3.92 -4.58 -8.20
CA PHE A 149 -2.67 -5.09 -8.75
C PHE A 149 -2.84 -6.51 -9.29
N GLU A 150 -1.86 -6.96 -10.07
CA GLU A 150 -1.84 -8.28 -10.69
C GLU A 150 -0.51 -8.99 -10.35
N LEU A 151 -0.60 -10.26 -9.97
CA LEU A 151 0.54 -11.16 -9.70
C LEU A 151 0.75 -12.14 -10.85
#